data_AF-A0A952GG04-F1
#
_entry.id   AF-A0A952GG04-F1
#
_cell.length_a   1.000
_cell.length_b   1.000
_cell.length_c   1.000
_cell.angle_alpha   90.00
_cell.angle_beta   90.00
_cell.angle_gamma   90.00
#
_symmetry.space_group_name_H-M   'P 1'
#
loop_
_entity.id
_entity.type
_entity.pdbx_description
1 polymer ?
#
loop_
_entity_poly.entity_id
_entity_poly.type
_entity_poly.pdbx_seq_one_letter_code
_entity_poly.pdbx_strand_id
1 'polypeptide(L)'
;MEPAQFGLLQMMEHMQHCTQAGLANALYMDKTTVSRDVAVMKKRGWVEGGRGGLRVTPIGRRLLADAMPHWQRAQKRLRKALGDDEWQALFAAMRAVGAFFPVGAV
;
A
#
# COMPACT_ATOMS: atom_id res chain seq x y z
N MET A 1 -3.93 -8.83 9.99
CA MET A 1 -3.20 -7.70 9.37
C MET A 1 -4.25 -6.70 8.96
N GLU A 2 -4.08 -5.43 9.30
CA GLU A 2 -5.03 -4.38 8.91
C GLU A 2 -4.90 -4.07 7.39
N PRO A 3 -5.98 -3.63 6.71
CA PRO A 3 -5.92 -3.30 5.28
C PRO A 3 -4.84 -2.28 4.92
N ALA A 4 -4.61 -1.28 5.76
CA ALA A 4 -3.56 -0.28 5.57
C ALA A 4 -2.15 -0.92 5.57
N GLN A 5 -1.92 -1.90 6.45
CA GLN A 5 -0.65 -2.63 6.53
C GLN A 5 -0.42 -3.51 5.30
N PHE A 6 -1.48 -4.09 4.72
CA PHE A 6 -1.39 -4.79 3.44
C PHE A 6 -0.95 -3.85 2.32
N GLY A 7 -1.56 -2.65 2.22
CA GLY A 7 -1.19 -1.64 1.23
C GLY A 7 0.28 -1.19 1.38
N LEU A 8 0.73 -0.98 2.62
CA LEU A 8 2.13 -0.66 2.92
C LEU A 8 3.10 -1.78 2.48
N LEU A 9 2.82 -3.04 2.81
CA LEU A 9 3.63 -4.17 2.37
C LEU A 9 3.68 -4.29 0.85
N GLN A 10 2.52 -4.19 0.19
CA GLN A 10 2.42 -4.27 -1.26
C GLN A 10 3.23 -3.14 -1.92
N MET A 11 3.10 -1.90 -1.44
CA MET A 11 3.85 -0.76 -2.00
C MET A 11 5.36 -0.92 -1.80
N MET A 12 5.80 -1.43 -0.65
CA MET A 12 7.23 -1.67 -0.40
C MET A 12 7.85 -2.71 -1.36
N GLU A 13 7.08 -3.70 -1.82
CA GLU A 13 7.56 -4.67 -2.83
C GLU A 13 7.69 -4.06 -4.23
N HIS A 14 7.00 -2.96 -4.53
CA HIS A 14 7.05 -2.29 -5.83
C HIS A 14 8.07 -1.15 -5.90
N MET A 15 8.44 -0.56 -4.76
CA MET A 15 9.36 0.58 -4.68
C MET A 15 10.81 0.13 -4.49
N GLN A 16 11.73 0.66 -5.30
CA GLN A 16 13.18 0.37 -5.21
C GLN A 16 13.82 0.90 -3.91
N HIS A 17 13.36 2.06 -3.42
CA HIS A 17 13.84 2.70 -2.19
C HIS A 17 12.65 3.15 -1.35
N CYS A 18 12.43 2.51 -0.19
CA CYS A 18 11.26 2.77 0.64
C CYS A 18 11.60 3.62 1.87
N THR A 19 11.05 4.81 1.97
CA THR A 19 11.05 5.61 3.22
C THR A 19 9.63 5.75 3.74
N GLN A 20 9.44 6.02 5.04
CA GLN A 20 8.10 6.25 5.58
C GLN A 20 7.41 7.44 4.90
N ALA A 21 8.16 8.52 4.61
CA ALA A 21 7.66 9.66 3.86
C ALA A 21 7.27 9.28 2.42
N GLY A 22 8.10 8.47 1.74
CA GLY A 22 7.80 7.97 0.40
C GLY A 22 6.53 7.12 0.38
N LEU A 23 6.32 6.27 1.39
CA LEU A 23 5.11 5.45 1.52
C LEU A 23 3.86 6.29 1.82
N ALA A 24 3.96 7.26 2.74
CA ALA A 24 2.88 8.20 3.02
C ALA A 24 2.43 8.91 1.75
N ASN A 25 3.39 9.40 0.97
CA ASN A 25 3.13 10.06 -0.30
C ASN A 25 2.54 9.11 -1.35
N ALA A 26 3.13 7.92 -1.54
CA ALA A 26 2.71 6.98 -2.58
C ALA A 26 1.31 6.39 -2.33
N LEU A 27 0.89 6.30 -1.06
CA LEU A 27 -0.41 5.78 -0.67
C LEU A 27 -1.42 6.87 -0.28
N TYR A 28 -1.05 8.15 -0.40
CA TYR A 28 -1.85 9.29 0.07
C TYR A 28 -2.33 9.12 1.53
N MET A 29 -1.45 8.58 2.38
CA MET A 29 -1.71 8.32 3.80
C MET A 29 -1.05 9.39 4.67
N ASP A 30 -1.70 9.72 5.79
CA ASP A 30 -1.09 10.61 6.79
C ASP A 30 0.18 10.00 7.41
N LYS A 31 1.19 10.85 7.65
CA LYS A 31 2.52 10.47 8.16
C LYS A 31 2.43 9.78 9.54
N THR A 32 1.49 10.17 10.39
CA THR A 32 1.31 9.56 11.72
C THR A 32 0.73 8.14 11.61
N THR A 33 -0.13 7.90 10.62
CA THR A 33 -0.68 6.57 10.34
C THR A 33 0.43 5.64 9.85
N VAL A 34 1.22 6.08 8.86
CA VAL A 34 2.33 5.27 8.32
C VAL A 34 3.36 4.94 9.39
N SER A 35 3.76 5.92 10.22
CA SER A 35 4.77 5.67 11.25
C SER A 35 4.28 4.70 12.34
N ARG A 36 3.02 4.83 12.76
CA ARG A 36 2.37 3.89 13.68
C ARG A 36 2.33 2.47 13.11
N ASP A 37 1.88 2.31 11.87
CA ASP A 37 1.79 0.99 11.25
C ASP A 37 3.16 0.37 11.03
N VAL A 38 4.15 1.13 10.53
CA VAL A 38 5.51 0.65 10.35
C VAL A 38 6.13 0.21 11.68
N ALA A 39 5.89 0.91 12.78
CA ALA A 39 6.36 0.51 14.10
C ALA A 39 5.76 -0.85 14.53
N VAL A 40 4.46 -1.05 14.32
CA VAL A 40 3.78 -2.33 14.59
C VAL A 40 4.35 -3.45 13.70
N MET A 41 4.53 -3.18 12.40
CA MET A 41 5.04 -4.15 11.44
C MET A 41 6.49 -4.56 11.74
N LYS A 42 7.32 -3.62 12.20
CA LYS A 42 8.68 -3.90 12.71
C LYS A 42 8.65 -4.78 13.94
N LYS A 43 7.82 -4.45 14.93
CA LYS A 43 7.67 -5.26 16.16
C LYS A 43 7.21 -6.69 15.85
N ARG A 44 6.41 -6.88 14.79
CA ARG A 44 5.94 -8.19 14.32
C ARG A 44 6.93 -8.90 13.38
N GLY A 45 8.07 -8.29 13.05
CA GLY A 45 9.09 -8.86 12.18
C GLY A 45 8.69 -8.93 10.71
N TRP A 46 7.67 -8.18 10.26
CA TRP A 46 7.21 -8.17 8.87
C TRP A 46 8.02 -7.21 7.99
N VAL A 47 8.57 -6.17 8.61
CA VAL A 47 9.39 -5.14 7.97
C VAL A 47 10.61 -4.89 8.83
N GLU A 48 11.73 -4.61 8.18
CA GLU A 48 12.95 -4.14 8.80
C GLU A 48 13.34 -2.77 8.23
N GLY A 49 14.24 -2.05 8.90
CA GLY A 49 14.75 -0.77 8.40
C GLY A 49 16.27 -0.67 8.58
N GLY A 50 16.95 -0.02 7.64
CA GLY A 50 18.38 0.26 7.70
C GLY A 50 18.78 1.46 6.84
N ARG A 51 20.09 1.61 6.56
CA ARG A 51 20.62 2.72 5.72
C ARG A 51 20.00 2.81 4.31
N GLY A 52 19.46 1.70 3.80
CA GLY A 52 18.78 1.64 2.49
C GLY A 52 17.26 1.83 2.54
N GLY A 53 16.68 2.24 3.67
CA GLY A 53 15.24 2.36 3.84
C GLY A 53 14.56 1.14 4.48
N LEU A 54 13.25 1.08 4.34
CA LEU A 54 12.40 -0.02 4.79
C LEU A 54 12.45 -1.18 3.79
N ARG A 55 12.40 -2.41 4.28
CA ARG A 55 12.30 -3.61 3.45
C ARG A 55 11.36 -4.62 4.07
N VAL A 56 10.65 -5.35 3.22
CA VAL A 56 9.80 -6.46 3.66
C VAL A 56 10.66 -7.68 3.95
N THR A 57 10.50 -8.25 5.14
CA THR A 57 11.20 -9.47 5.54
C THR A 57 10.62 -10.69 4.82
N PRO A 58 11.27 -11.86 4.85
CA PRO A 58 10.66 -13.10 4.36
C PRO A 58 9.31 -13.41 5.03
N ILE A 59 9.16 -13.12 6.33
CA ILE A 59 7.90 -13.29 7.08
C ILE A 59 6.82 -12.35 6.52
N GLY A 60 7.17 -11.09 6.27
CA GLY A 60 6.25 -10.12 5.67
C GLY A 60 5.82 -10.50 4.26
N ARG A 61 6.74 -11.00 3.42
CA ARG A 61 6.44 -11.48 2.07
C ARG A 61 5.50 -12.69 2.10
N ARG A 62 5.70 -13.61 3.04
CA ARG A 62 4.79 -14.75 3.21
C ARG A 62 3.39 -14.28 3.61
N LEU A 63 3.30 -13.36 4.57
CA LEU A 63 2.03 -12.79 5.00
C LEU A 63 1.30 -12.07 3.85
N LEU A 64 2.03 -11.32 3.03
CA LEU A 64 1.49 -10.65 1.85
C LEU A 64 0.95 -11.66 0.83
N ALA A 65 1.71 -12.74 0.56
CA ALA A 65 1.31 -13.80 -0.34
C ALA A 65 0.04 -14.53 0.14
N ASP A 66 -0.06 -14.81 1.45
CA ASP A 66 -1.24 -15.45 2.04
C ASP A 66 -2.47 -14.52 1.99
N ALA A 67 -2.29 -13.20 2.09
CA ALA A 67 -3.38 -12.22 2.00
C ALA A 67 -3.83 -11.91 0.56
N MET A 68 -2.95 -12.07 -0.44
CA MET A 68 -3.20 -11.67 -1.82
C MET A 68 -4.49 -12.28 -2.43
N PRO A 69 -4.80 -13.59 -2.26
CA PRO A 69 -6.04 -14.15 -2.80
C PRO A 69 -7.30 -13.51 -2.22
N HIS A 70 -7.28 -13.08 -0.95
CA HIS A 70 -8.41 -12.42 -0.32
C HIS A 70 -8.64 -11.02 -0.91
N TRP A 71 -7.55 -10.28 -1.13
CA TRP A 71 -7.58 -8.98 -1.80
C TRP A 71 -8.12 -9.09 -3.23
N GLN A 72 -7.59 -10.03 -4.03
CA GLN A 72 -8.04 -10.26 -5.40
C GLN A 72 -9.53 -10.62 -5.47
N ARG A 73 -10.03 -11.43 -4.52
CA ARG A 73 -11.47 -11.74 -4.42
C ARG A 73 -12.29 -10.49 -4.11
N ALA A 74 -11.82 -9.63 -3.21
CA ALA A 74 -12.50 -8.36 -2.90
C ALA A 74 -12.57 -7.45 -4.14
N GLN A 75 -11.46 -7.26 -4.86
CA GLN A 75 -11.44 -6.49 -6.10
C GLN A 75 -12.36 -7.09 -7.17
N LYS A 76 -12.35 -8.42 -7.35
CA LYS A 76 -13.22 -9.10 -8.30
C LYS A 76 -14.70 -8.89 -7.98
N ARG A 77 -15.09 -8.94 -6.71
CA ARG A 77 -16.47 -8.67 -6.26
C ARG A 77 -16.86 -7.22 -6.57
N LEU A 78 -15.98 -6.26 -6.31
CA LEU A 78 -16.22 -4.86 -6.61
C LEU A 78 -16.37 -4.62 -8.12
N ARG A 79 -15.45 -5.15 -8.93
CA ARG A 79 -15.52 -5.07 -10.39
C ARG A 79 -16.82 -5.68 -10.93
N LYS A 80 -17.22 -6.86 -10.43
CA LYS A 80 -18.48 -7.50 -10.83
C LYS A 80 -19.71 -6.64 -10.50
N ALA A 81 -19.68 -5.92 -9.38
CA ALA A 81 -20.79 -5.06 -8.98
C ALA A 81 -20.85 -3.75 -9.78
N LEU A 82 -19.69 -3.20 -10.15
CA LEU A 82 -19.60 -1.96 -10.91
C LEU A 82 -19.85 -2.15 -12.41
N GLY A 83 -19.41 -3.28 -12.98
CA GLY A 83 -19.29 -3.41 -14.43
C GLY A 83 -17.91 -2.93 -14.92
N ASP A 84 -17.55 -3.30 -16.14
CA ASP A 84 -16.22 -3.03 -16.67
C ASP A 84 -16.01 -1.54 -17.01
N ASP A 85 -17.03 -0.84 -17.51
CA ASP A 85 -16.94 0.56 -17.89
C ASP A 85 -16.77 1.46 -16.67
N GLU A 86 -17.62 1.30 -15.65
CA GLU A 86 -17.53 2.01 -14.37
C GLU A 86 -16.25 1.68 -13.62
N TRP A 87 -15.78 0.43 -13.71
CA TRP A 87 -14.49 0.04 -13.15
C TRP A 87 -13.34 0.84 -13.78
N GLN A 88 -13.31 0.97 -15.12
CA GLN A 88 -12.29 1.81 -15.78
C GLN A 88 -12.44 3.29 -15.42
N ALA A 89 -13.67 3.80 -15.39
CA ALA A 89 -13.96 5.18 -15.03
C ALA A 89 -13.48 5.53 -13.61
N LEU A 90 -13.66 4.62 -12.64
CA LEU A 90 -13.17 4.78 -11.26
C LEU A 90 -11.65 5.02 -11.24
N PHE A 91 -10.86 4.18 -11.90
CA PHE A 91 -9.40 4.33 -11.91
C PHE A 91 -8.93 5.53 -12.74
N ALA A 92 -9.67 5.92 -13.79
CA ALA A 92 -9.41 7.17 -14.51
C ALA A 92 -9.60 8.39 -13.60
N ALA A 93 -10.70 8.44 -12.83
CA ALA A 93 -10.96 9.51 -11.87
C ALA A 93 -9.90 9.54 -10.75
N MET A 94 -9.53 8.40 -10.18
CA MET A 94 -8.48 8.34 -9.16
C MET A 94 -7.14 8.86 -9.66
N ARG A 95 -6.74 8.54 -10.90
CA ARG A 95 -5.52 9.09 -11.52
C ARG A 95 -5.60 10.60 -11.73
N ALA A 96 -6.76 11.10 -12.17
CA ALA A 96 -6.97 12.55 -12.34
C ALA A 96 -6.84 13.31 -11.01
N VAL A 97 -7.44 12.77 -9.94
CA VAL A 97 -7.28 13.33 -8.57
C VAL A 97 -5.82 13.27 -8.13
N GLY A 98 -5.14 12.13 -8.34
CA GLY A 98 -3.73 11.99 -7.99
C GLY A 98 -2.80 12.97 -8.73
N ALA A 99 -3.13 13.33 -9.98
CA ALA A 99 -2.38 14.33 -10.74
C ALA A 99 -2.56 15.77 -10.19
N PHE A 100 -3.69 16.04 -9.52
CA PHE A 100 -3.99 17.34 -8.91
C PHE A 100 -3.28 17.55 -7.56
N PHE A 101 -2.96 16.46 -6.86
CA PHE A 101 -2.19 16.47 -5.61
C PHE A 101 -0.79 15.89 -5.87
N PRO A 102 0.14 16.66 -6.49
CA PRO A 102 1.48 16.17 -6.73
C PRO A 102 2.14 15.76 -5.41
N VAL A 103 2.78 14.59 -5.46
CA VAL A 103 3.52 13.98 -4.36
C VAL A 103 4.45 15.03 -3.73
N GLY A 104 4.11 15.46 -2.50
CA GLY A 104 4.90 16.44 -1.73
C GLY A 104 4.16 17.73 -1.30
N ALA A 105 2.89 17.93 -1.68
CA ALA A 105 2.15 19.16 -1.35
C ALA A 105 1.49 19.19 0.06
N VAL A 106 1.90 18.34 1.02
CA VAL A 106 1.44 18.36 2.43
C VAL A 106 2.58 18.20 3.44
#